data_AF-A0AB33BC31-F1
#
_entry.id   AF-A0AB33BC31-F1
#
_cell.length_a   1.000
_cell.length_b   1.000
_cell.length_c   1.000
_cell.angle_alpha   90.00
_cell.angle_beta   90.00
_cell.angle_gamma   90.00
#
_symmetry.space_group_name_H-M   'P 1'
#
loop_
_entity.id
_entity.type
_entity.pdbx_description
1 polymer ?
#
loop_
_entity_poly.entity_id
_entity_poly.type
_entity_poly.pdbx_seq_one_letter_code
_entity_poly.pdbx_strand_id
1 'polypeptide(L)'
;MIIFLHALVGMIAFIGASALGTSFSGQINQLSTIQKWSLITTVSAIGLTAVLGLYSVAGIPSAALSLLLLIAFEYVCFFKSAKEDA
;
A
#
# COMPACT_ATOMS: atom_id res chain seq x y z
N MET A 1 18.93 -14.68 -10.23
CA MET A 1 18.18 -13.82 -11.17
C MET A 1 16.70 -13.65 -10.76
N ILE A 2 15.97 -14.74 -10.49
CA ILE A 2 14.53 -14.70 -10.14
C ILE A 2 14.25 -13.92 -8.84
N ILE A 3 15.08 -14.08 -7.80
CA ILE A 3 14.92 -13.37 -6.51
C ILE A 3 15.10 -11.85 -6.68
N PHE A 4 16.03 -11.43 -7.54
CA PHE A 4 16.27 -10.01 -7.83
C PHE A 4 15.07 -9.37 -8.54
N LEU A 5 14.41 -10.13 -9.42
CA LEU A 5 13.19 -9.68 -10.09
C LEU A 5 12.01 -9.54 -9.11
N HIS A 6 11.87 -10.45 -8.14
CA HIS A 6 10.84 -10.35 -7.10
C HIS A 6 11.07 -9.15 -6.18
N ALA A 7 12.33 -8.87 -5.82
CA ALA A 7 12.69 -7.67 -5.07
C ALA A 7 12.34 -6.39 -5.86
N LEU A 8 12.67 -6.35 -7.16
CA LEU A 8 12.39 -5.21 -8.02
C LEU A 8 10.88 -4.97 -8.17
N VAL A 9 10.11 -6.02 -8.46
CA VAL A 9 8.64 -5.95 -8.54
C VAL A 9 8.05 -5.49 -7.21
N GLY A 10 8.57 -6.01 -6.09
CA GLY A 10 8.11 -5.60 -4.77
C GLY A 10 8.36 -4.12 -4.49
N MET A 11 9.54 -3.60 -4.85
CA MET A 11 9.85 -2.18 -4.72
C MET A 11 8.97 -1.29 -5.60
N ILE A 12 8.77 -1.67 -6.86
CA ILE A 12 7.91 -0.89 -7.79
C ILE A 12 6.47 -0.89 -7.29
N ALA A 13 5.95 -2.03 -6.83
CA ALA A 13 4.63 -2.13 -6.25
C ALA A 13 4.51 -1.23 -5.01
N PHE A 14 5.50 -1.25 -4.11
CA PHE A 14 5.49 -0.39 -2.93
C PHE A 14 5.45 1.10 -3.28
N ILE A 15 6.26 1.52 -4.26
CA ILE A 15 6.27 2.91 -4.74
C ILE A 15 4.93 3.28 -5.38
N GLY A 16 4.36 2.41 -6.21
CA GLY A 16 3.07 2.62 -6.85
C GLY A 16 1.92 2.76 -5.84
N ALA A 17 1.85 1.85 -4.86
CA ALA A 17 0.88 1.91 -3.78
C ALA A 17 1.03 3.20 -2.96
N SER A 18 2.27 3.59 -2.66
CA SER A 18 2.58 4.80 -1.89
C SER A 18 2.17 6.07 -2.65
N ALA A 19 2.48 6.15 -3.93
CA ALA A 19 2.12 7.29 -4.78
C ALA A 19 0.59 7.43 -4.92
N LEU A 20 -0.14 6.31 -5.11
CA LEU A 20 -1.60 6.31 -5.17
C LEU A 20 -2.21 6.72 -3.83
N GLY A 21 -1.78 6.10 -2.73
CA GLY A 21 -2.32 6.39 -1.39
C GLY A 21 -2.13 7.85 -0.99
N THR A 22 -0.93 8.39 -1.20
CA THR A 22 -0.62 9.79 -0.88
C THR A 22 -1.38 10.78 -1.77
N SER A 23 -1.45 10.53 -3.08
CA SER A 23 -2.14 11.42 -4.04
C SER A 23 -3.62 11.60 -3.74
N PHE A 24 -4.28 10.54 -3.27
CA PHE A 24 -5.71 10.58 -2.96
C PHE A 24 -6.03 10.83 -1.48
N SER A 25 -5.03 10.85 -0.59
CA SER A 25 -5.25 11.03 0.86
C SER A 25 -5.99 12.32 1.21
N GLY A 26 -5.64 13.44 0.58
CA GLY A 26 -6.27 14.76 0.82
C GLY A 26 -7.57 15.00 0.04
N GLN A 27 -8.03 14.03 -0.76
CA GLN A 27 -9.28 14.13 -1.52
C GLN A 27 -10.24 12.98 -1.22
N ILE A 28 -9.91 12.11 -0.25
CA ILE A 28 -10.63 10.86 -0.05
C ILE A 28 -12.08 11.07 0.43
N ASN A 29 -12.37 12.20 1.07
CA ASN A 29 -13.72 12.57 1.49
C ASN A 29 -14.57 13.14 0.34
N GLN A 30 -13.96 13.54 -0.78
CA GLN A 30 -14.67 13.99 -1.99
C GLN A 30 -15.02 12.83 -2.92
N LEU A 31 -14.47 11.64 -2.67
CA LEU A 31 -14.77 10.43 -3.43
C LEU A 31 -16.11 9.85 -3.01
N SER A 32 -16.87 9.32 -3.98
CA SER A 32 -18.03 8.50 -3.68
C SER A 32 -17.62 7.24 -2.90
N THR A 33 -18.54 6.66 -2.13
CA THR A 33 -18.29 5.45 -1.34
C THR A 33 -17.63 4.34 -2.15
N ILE A 34 -18.07 4.11 -3.39
CA ILE A 34 -17.53 3.09 -4.28
C ILE A 34 -16.09 3.42 -4.69
N GLN A 35 -15.80 4.67 -5.02
CA GLN A 35 -14.45 5.11 -5.41
C GLN A 35 -13.47 4.99 -4.23
N LYS A 36 -13.92 5.35 -3.01
CA LYS A 36 -13.11 5.20 -1.80
C LYS A 36 -12.75 3.74 -1.54
N TRP A 37 -13.73 2.83 -1.60
CA TRP A 37 -13.47 1.40 -1.44
C TRP A 37 -12.59 0.82 -2.55
N SER A 38 -12.80 1.24 -3.80
CA SER A 38 -11.98 0.82 -4.93
C SER A 38 -10.53 1.25 -4.73
N LEU A 39 -10.28 2.50 -4.33
CA LEU A 39 -8.96 3.03 -4.09
C LEU A 39 -8.22 2.29 -2.98
N ILE A 40 -8.87 2.10 -1.83
CA ILE A 40 -8.31 1.36 -0.69
C ILE A 40 -7.94 -0.05 -1.15
N THR A 41 -8.88 -0.76 -1.80
CA THR A 41 -8.66 -2.14 -2.27
C THR A 41 -7.50 -2.23 -3.27
N THR A 42 -7.38 -1.26 -4.19
CA THR A 42 -6.28 -1.21 -5.15
C THR A 42 -4.93 -0.99 -4.46
N VAL A 43 -4.84 -0.03 -3.54
CA VAL A 43 -3.60 0.24 -2.80
C VAL A 43 -3.21 -0.96 -1.93
N SER A 44 -4.19 -1.62 -1.28
CA SER A 44 -3.95 -2.86 -0.53
C SER A 44 -3.47 -4.01 -1.39
N ALA A 45 -4.06 -4.22 -2.55
CA ALA A 45 -3.66 -5.29 -3.46
C ALA A 45 -2.22 -5.08 -3.99
N ILE A 46 -1.88 -3.85 -4.37
CA ILE A 46 -0.53 -3.50 -4.82
C ILE A 46 0.45 -3.62 -3.64
N GLY A 47 0.09 -3.11 -2.47
CA GLY A 47 0.89 -3.22 -1.24
C GLY A 47 1.16 -4.67 -0.84
N LEU A 48 0.15 -5.55 -0.88
CA LEU A 48 0.30 -6.99 -0.64
C LEU A 48 1.26 -7.64 -1.63
N THR A 49 1.22 -7.23 -2.89
CA THR A 49 2.19 -7.69 -3.90
C THR A 49 3.61 -7.31 -3.51
N ALA A 50 3.81 -6.11 -2.95
CA ALA A 50 5.11 -5.70 -2.40
C ALA A 50 5.57 -6.56 -1.23
N VAL A 51 4.67 -6.86 -0.28
CA VAL A 51 4.93 -7.73 0.87
C VAL A 51 5.36 -9.13 0.41
N LEU A 52 4.66 -9.70 -0.57
CA LEU A 52 4.99 -11.02 -1.13
C LEU A 52 6.33 -11.01 -1.88
N GLY A 53 6.64 -9.92 -2.60
CA GLY A 53 7.95 -9.73 -3.21
C GLY A 53 9.09 -9.71 -2.18
N LEU A 54 8.89 -9.04 -1.05
CA LEU A 54 9.86 -8.98 0.05
C LEU A 54 9.96 -10.29 0.84
N TYR A 55 8.85 -11.02 1.00
CA TYR A 55 8.81 -12.37 1.57
C TYR A 55 9.71 -13.32 0.77
N SER A 56 9.60 -13.28 -0.56
CA SER A 56 10.41 -14.09 -1.47
C SER A 56 11.92 -13.85 -1.34
N VAL A 57 12.35 -12.72 -0.78
CA VAL A 57 13.75 -12.29 -0.74
C VAL A 57 14.36 -12.45 0.65
N ALA A 58 13.61 -12.08 1.69
CA ALA A 58 14.12 -11.99 3.07
C ALA A 58 13.29 -12.80 4.09
N GLY A 59 12.30 -13.59 3.63
CA GLY A 59 11.56 -14.54 4.44
C GLY A 59 10.45 -13.93 5.30
N ILE A 60 10.02 -14.68 6.31
CA ILE A 60 8.86 -14.34 7.16
C ILE A 60 9.04 -13.00 7.91
N PRO A 61 10.21 -12.68 8.50
CA PRO A 61 10.36 -11.44 9.28
C PRO A 61 10.18 -10.18 8.43
N SER A 62 10.69 -10.17 7.21
CA SER A 62 10.53 -9.03 6.29
C SER A 62 9.08 -8.87 5.83
N ALA A 63 8.39 -9.99 5.59
CA ALA A 63 6.98 -9.99 5.22
C ALA A 63 6.11 -9.42 6.35
N ALA A 64 6.34 -9.86 7.59
CA ALA A 64 5.61 -9.35 8.74
C ALA A 64 5.83 -7.84 8.95
N LEU A 65 7.09 -7.38 8.86
CA LEU A 65 7.41 -5.96 8.99
C LEU A 65 6.77 -5.11 7.87
N SER A 66 6.88 -5.56 6.62
CA SER A 66 6.31 -4.84 5.47
C SER A 66 4.78 -4.82 5.50
N LEU A 67 4.13 -5.87 6.00
CA LEU A 67 2.69 -5.90 6.21
C LEU A 67 2.26 -4.88 7.28
N LEU A 68 3.00 -4.80 8.40
CA LEU A 68 2.74 -3.80 9.44
C LEU A 68 2.89 -2.37 8.91
N LEU A 69 3.93 -2.12 8.11
CA LEU A 69 4.14 -0.82 7.48
C LEU A 69 3.04 -0.47 6.47
N LEU A 70 2.56 -1.45 5.70
CA LEU A 70 1.45 -1.26 4.77
C LEU A 70 0.17 -0.86 5.51
N ILE A 71 -0.18 -1.59 6.57
CA ILE A 71 -1.37 -1.30 7.39
C ILE A 71 -1.27 0.12 7.99
N ALA A 72 -0.10 0.48 8.52
CA ALA A 72 0.13 1.81 9.08
C ALA A 72 0.01 2.90 8.00
N PHE A 73 0.56 2.66 6.81
CA PHE A 73 0.49 3.58 5.68
C PHE A 73 -0.95 3.81 5.20
N GLU A 74 -1.73 2.75 5.02
CA GLU A 74 -3.13 2.84 4.63
C GLU A 74 -3.99 3.53 5.68
N TYR A 75 -3.73 3.25 6.96
CA TYR A 75 -4.40 3.95 8.05
C TYR A 75 -4.14 5.46 7.98
N VAL A 76 -2.89 5.87 7.78
CA VAL A 76 -2.55 7.30 7.67
C VAL A 76 -3.21 7.93 6.44
N CYS A 77 -3.07 7.32 5.26
CA CYS A 77 -3.57 7.91 4.02
C CYS A 77 -5.10 7.93 3.94
N PHE A 78 -5.79 6.91 4.46
CA PHE A 78 -7.22 6.72 4.16
C PHE A 78 -8.15 6.91 5.35
N PHE A 79 -7.65 6.79 6.57
CA PHE A 79 -8.46 6.89 7.78
C PHE A 79 -8.09 8.11 8.62
N LYS A 80 -6.80 8.42 8.76
CA LYS A 80 -6.35 9.62 9.46
C LYS A 80 -6.57 10.88 8.63
N SER A 81 -6.10 10.94 7.38
CA SER A 81 -6.36 12.10 6.51
C SER A 81 -7.85 12.33 6.29
N ALA A 82 -8.64 11.27 6.13
CA ALA A 82 -10.10 11.36 6.06
C ALA A 82 -10.75 11.99 7.30
N LYS A 83 -10.10 11.94 8.47
CA LYS A 83 -10.59 12.55 9.70
C LYS A 83 -10.16 14.01 9.85
N GLU A 84 -9.03 14.39 9.27
CA GLU A 84 -8.53 15.77 9.27
C GLU A 84 -9.31 16.65 8.27
N ASP A 85 -9.86 16.05 7.20
CA ASP A 85 -10.65 16.71 6.16
C ASP A 85 -12.19 16.69 6.41
N ALA A 86 -12.65 16.33 7.61
CA ALA A 86 -14.08 16.22 7.98
C ALA A 86 -14.48 17.25 9.04
#